data_AF-A0A935ATN8-F1
#
_entry.id   AF-A0A935ATN8-F1
#
_cell.length_a   1.000
_cell.length_b   1.000
_cell.length_c   1.000
_cell.angle_alpha   90.00
_cell.angle_beta   90.00
_cell.angle_gamma   90.00
#
_symmetry.space_group_name_H-M   'P 1'
#
loop_
_entity.id
_entity.type
_entity.pdbx_description
1 polymer ?
#
loop_
_entity_poly.entity_id
_entity_poly.type
_entity_poly.pdbx_seq_one_letter_code
_entity_poly.pdbx_strand_id
1 'polypeptide(L)'
;MGVIQRQSIKYTAINFIGTFLGFLSVIFIYTLDHPLYGYFQTVYGYAVLLVPFLSFGIQSAIVKFYPEFVQQNKASRFLVYTLILTTISVLSSSIILLCLYFLLRSWFAQLFPNF
;
A
#
# COMPACT_ATOMS: atom_id res chain seq x y z
N MET A 1 21.41 13.15 -17.88
CA MET A 1 20.80 11.80 -17.93
C MET A 1 21.41 10.80 -16.94
N GLY A 2 22.70 10.90 -16.56
CA GLY A 2 23.34 9.93 -15.64
C GLY A 2 22.81 9.88 -14.20
N VAL A 3 22.19 10.95 -13.70
CA VAL A 3 21.58 10.97 -12.35
C VAL A 3 20.38 10.03 -12.28
N ILE A 4 19.53 10.00 -13.32
CA ILE A 4 18.35 9.13 -13.38
C ILE A 4 18.79 7.67 -13.42
N GLN A 5 19.76 7.32 -14.27
CA GLN A 5 20.32 5.96 -14.34
C GLN A 5 20.90 5.50 -13.00
N ARG A 6 21.67 6.37 -12.32
CA ARG A 6 22.22 6.05 -10.98
C ARG A 6 21.11 5.84 -9.93
N GLN A 7 20.03 6.60 -9.98
CA GLN A 7 18.90 6.42 -9.05
C GLN A 7 18.12 5.14 -9.36
N SER A 8 17.86 4.85 -10.63
CA SER A 8 17.21 3.61 -11.06
C SER A 8 18.01 2.39 -10.64
N ILE A 9 19.34 2.38 -10.83
CA ILE A 9 20.20 1.25 -10.42
C ILE A 9 20.14 1.02 -8.90
N LYS A 10 20.20 2.09 -8.09
CA LYS A 10 20.06 1.98 -6.64
C LYS A 10 18.70 1.43 -6.23
N TYR A 11 17.64 1.92 -6.87
CA TYR A 11 16.27 1.46 -6.61
C TYR A 11 16.10 -0.02 -6.96
N THR A 12 16.61 -0.45 -8.11
CA THR A 12 16.59 -1.86 -8.53
C THR A 12 17.40 -2.74 -7.58
N ALA A 13 18.58 -2.30 -7.14
CA ALA A 13 19.40 -3.04 -6.18
C ALA A 13 18.68 -3.26 -4.85
N ILE A 14 18.06 -2.22 -4.29
CA ILE A 14 17.26 -2.31 -3.06
C ILE A 14 16.08 -3.27 -3.25
N ASN A 15 15.38 -3.20 -4.38
CA ASN A 15 14.27 -4.12 -4.67
C ASN A 15 14.75 -5.57 -4.75
N PHE A 16 15.86 -5.84 -5.44
CA PHE A 16 16.42 -7.19 -5.53
C PHE A 16 16.79 -7.76 -4.17
N ILE A 17 17.43 -6.96 -3.31
CA ILE A 17 17.78 -7.36 -1.94
C ILE A 17 16.51 -7.64 -1.13
N GLY A 18 15.50 -6.77 -1.23
CA GLY A 18 14.21 -6.95 -0.56
C GLY A 18 13.48 -8.21 -1.01
N THR A 19 13.43 -8.47 -2.31
CA THR A 19 12.84 -9.71 -2.87
C THR A 19 13.62 -10.94 -2.41
N PHE A 20 14.95 -10.89 -2.41
CA PHE A 20 15.78 -11.99 -1.93
C PHE A 20 15.56 -12.28 -0.44
N LEU A 21 15.44 -11.24 0.40
CA LEU A 21 15.05 -11.39 1.80
C LEU A 21 13.66 -12.01 1.95
N GLY A 22 12.68 -11.57 1.14
CA GLY A 22 11.35 -12.18 1.13
C GLY A 22 11.39 -13.67 0.77
N PHE A 23 12.21 -14.03 -0.21
CA PHE A 23 12.42 -15.44 -0.61
C PHE A 23 13.03 -16.27 0.53
N LEU A 24 14.03 -15.74 1.24
CA LEU A 24 14.60 -16.40 2.41
C LEU A 24 13.55 -16.60 3.52
N SER A 25 12.69 -15.61 3.77
CA SER A 25 11.59 -15.73 4.74
C SER A 25 10.63 -16.86 4.37
N VAL A 26 10.34 -17.07 3.07
CA VAL A 26 9.48 -18.17 2.63
C VAL A 26 10.10 -19.54 2.90
N ILE A 27 11.40 -19.69 2.65
CA ILE A 27 12.08 -20.98 2.81
C ILE A 27 12.34 -21.32 4.29
N PHE A 28 12.77 -20.33 5.08
CA PHE A 28 13.23 -20.57 6.45
C PHE A 28 12.17 -20.30 7.53
N ILE A 29 11.32 -19.29 7.34
CA ILE A 29 10.35 -18.84 8.37
C ILE A 29 8.99 -19.49 8.12
N TYR A 30 8.46 -19.43 6.91
CA TYR A 30 7.09 -19.86 6.62
C TYR A 30 6.91 -21.38 6.49
N THR A 31 8.00 -22.14 6.42
CA THR A 31 8.00 -23.62 6.48
C THR A 31 7.84 -24.15 7.90
N LEU A 32 8.04 -23.31 8.93
CA LEU A 32 7.86 -23.70 10.33
C LEU A 32 6.38 -23.91 10.69
N ASP A 33 5.46 -23.24 9.97
CA ASP A 33 4.01 -23.33 10.19
C ASP A 33 3.22 -23.06 8.89
N HIS A 34 2.99 -24.12 8.12
CA HIS A 34 2.27 -24.06 6.85
C HIS A 34 0.81 -23.55 6.95
N PRO A 35 -0.04 -24.00 7.89
CA PRO A 35 -1.39 -23.48 7.99
C PRO A 35 -1.40 -21.99 8.34
N LEU A 36 -0.54 -21.54 9.26
CA LEU A 36 -0.42 -20.13 9.60
C LEU A 36 -0.05 -19.29 8.37
N TYR A 37 0.90 -19.75 7.55
CA TYR A 37 1.28 -19.08 6.31
C TYR A 37 0.11 -18.95 5.34
N GLY A 38 -0.70 -20.00 5.17
CA GLY A 38 -1.89 -19.97 4.31
C GLY A 38 -2.92 -18.93 4.75
N TYR A 39 -3.18 -18.82 6.06
CA TYR A 39 -4.07 -17.79 6.60
C TYR A 39 -3.51 -16.38 6.39
N PHE A 40 -2.22 -16.17 6.68
CA PHE A 40 -1.56 -14.89 6.46
C PHE A 40 -1.63 -14.45 5.00
N GLN A 41 -1.31 -15.35 4.06
CA GLN A 41 -1.34 -15.06 2.63
C GLN A 41 -2.76 -14.69 2.16
N THR A 42 -3.78 -15.35 2.72
CA THR A 42 -5.19 -15.06 2.43
C THR A 42 -5.57 -13.66 2.91
N VAL A 43 -5.31 -13.33 4.18
CA VAL A 43 -5.58 -12.00 4.75
C VAL A 43 -4.78 -10.92 4.03
N TYR A 44 -3.50 -11.19 3.75
CA TYR A 44 -2.63 -10.28 3.01
C TYR A 44 -3.15 -10.03 1.59
N GLY A 45 -3.60 -11.06 0.89
CA GLY A 45 -4.21 -10.94 -0.44
C GLY A 45 -5.42 -10.00 -0.43
N TYR A 46 -6.35 -10.19 0.52
CA TYR A 46 -7.48 -9.28 0.68
C TYR A 46 -7.05 -7.85 1.03
N ALA A 47 -6.05 -7.68 1.90
CA ALA A 47 -5.53 -6.36 2.25
C ALA A 47 -4.92 -5.65 1.04
N VAL A 48 -4.12 -6.34 0.22
CA VAL A 48 -3.49 -5.78 -0.98
C VAL A 48 -4.52 -5.31 -2.01
N LEU A 49 -5.64 -6.01 -2.15
CA LEU A 49 -6.73 -5.58 -3.02
C LEU A 49 -7.35 -4.25 -2.57
N LEU A 50 -7.35 -3.95 -1.26
CA LEU A 50 -7.87 -2.70 -0.71
C LEU A 50 -6.88 -1.52 -0.79
N VAL A 51 -5.58 -1.78 -0.92
CA VAL A 51 -4.54 -0.74 -0.98
C VAL A 51 -4.81 0.39 -1.99
N PRO A 52 -5.17 0.14 -3.26
CA PRO A 52 -5.43 1.21 -4.23
C PRO A 52 -6.64 2.06 -3.84
N PHE A 53 -7.68 1.46 -3.26
CA PHE A 53 -8.87 2.16 -2.78
C PHE A 53 -8.54 3.02 -1.55
N LEU A 54 -7.76 2.49 -0.62
CA LEU A 54 -7.36 3.20 0.60
C LEU A 54 -6.41 4.36 0.31
N SER A 55 -5.51 4.18 -0.65
CA SER A 55 -4.48 5.18 -0.98
C SER A 55 -5.01 6.32 -1.86
N PHE A 56 -6.20 6.19 -2.46
CA PHE A 56 -6.81 7.20 -3.34
C PHE A 56 -5.86 7.78 -4.42
N GLY A 57 -4.89 6.99 -4.90
CA GLY A 57 -3.90 7.45 -5.90
C GLY A 57 -2.89 8.49 -5.42
N ILE A 58 -2.79 8.75 -4.10
CA ILE A 58 -1.87 9.75 -3.53
C ILE A 58 -0.41 9.48 -3.87
N GLN A 59 -0.03 8.20 -3.99
CA GLN A 59 1.33 7.82 -4.38
C GLN A 59 1.73 8.48 -5.71
N SER A 60 0.82 8.53 -6.69
CA SER A 60 1.05 9.19 -7.99
C SER A 60 1.16 10.71 -7.86
N ALA A 61 0.36 11.32 -6.98
CA ALA A 61 0.43 12.75 -6.69
C ALA A 61 1.76 13.13 -6.03
N ILE A 62 2.21 12.33 -5.05
CA ILE A 62 3.50 12.54 -4.37
C ILE A 62 4.64 12.53 -5.39
N VAL A 63 4.71 11.52 -6.25
CA VAL A 63 5.76 11.40 -7.27
C VAL A 63 5.75 12.59 -8.23
N LYS A 64 4.57 13.08 -8.62
CA LYS A 64 4.42 14.22 -9.53
C LYS A 64 4.84 15.55 -8.89
N PHE A 65 4.41 15.83 -7.65
CA PHE A 65 4.61 17.14 -7.03
C PHE A 65 5.92 17.24 -6.23
N TYR A 66 6.52 16.12 -5.81
CA TYR A 66 7.77 16.14 -5.05
C TYR A 66 8.90 16.98 -5.68
N PRO A 67 9.19 16.91 -7.00
CA PRO A 67 10.26 17.69 -7.62
C PRO A 67 10.07 19.21 -7.50
N GLU A 68 8.83 19.70 -7.58
CA GLU A 68 8.52 21.14 -7.49
C GLU A 68 8.83 21.70 -6.09
N PHE A 69 8.52 20.93 -5.04
CA PHE A 69 8.78 21.34 -3.66
C PHE A 69 10.25 21.22 -3.25
N VAL A 70 11.00 20.30 -3.87
CA VAL A 70 12.45 20.19 -3.69
C VAL A 70 13.15 21.41 -4.30
N GLN A 71 12.76 21.84 -5.51
CA GLN A 71 13.36 23.03 -6.15
C GLN A 71 13.16 24.31 -5.33
N GLN A 72 12.08 24.40 -4.54
CA GLN A 72 11.80 25.55 -3.67
C GLN A 72 12.48 25.47 -2.28
N ASN A 73 13.39 24.51 -2.04
CA ASN A 73 13.98 24.23 -0.71
C ASN A 73 12.94 23.95 0.39
N LYS A 74 11.75 23.41 0.02
CA LYS A 74 10.65 23.10 0.95
C LYS A 74 10.42 21.60 1.13
N ALA A 75 11.42 20.77 0.83
CA ALA A 75 11.31 19.30 0.88
C ALA A 75 10.83 18.75 2.23
N SER A 76 11.33 19.30 3.36
CA SER A 76 10.90 18.91 4.71
C SER A 76 9.41 19.20 4.95
N ARG A 77 8.94 20.39 4.55
CA ARG A 77 7.52 20.77 4.68
C ARG A 77 6.63 19.92 3.78
N PHE A 78 7.09 19.58 2.58
CA PHE A 78 6.37 18.69 1.69
C PHE A 78 6.22 17.30 2.29
N LEU A 79 7.27 16.74 2.90
CA LEU A 79 7.21 15.43 3.55
C LEU A 79 6.14 15.40 4.65
N VAL A 80 6.16 16.38 5.56
CA VAL A 80 5.15 16.50 6.63
C VAL A 80 3.74 16.67 6.04
N TYR A 81 3.58 17.52 5.02
CA TYR A 81 2.30 17.70 4.33
C TYR A 81 1.80 16.40 3.71
N THR A 82 2.65 15.66 2.99
CA THR A 82 2.27 14.38 2.38
C THR A 82 1.97 13.29 3.40
N LEU A 83 2.63 13.27 4.55
CA LEU A 83 2.30 12.35 5.65
C LEU A 83 0.91 12.64 6.22
N ILE A 84 0.63 13.90 6.53
CA ILE A 84 -0.68 14.33 7.04
C ILE A 84 -1.76 14.02 5.99
N LEU A 85 -1.53 14.39 4.73
CA LEU A 85 -2.46 14.14 3.63
C LEU A 85 -2.74 12.65 3.45
N THR A 86 -1.70 11.81 3.40
CA THR A 86 -1.85 10.35 3.26
C THR A 86 -2.62 9.77 4.44
N THR A 87 -2.35 10.24 5.67
CA THR A 87 -3.06 9.79 6.87
C THR A 87 -4.54 10.14 6.80
N ILE A 88 -4.89 11.38 6.44
CA ILE A 88 -6.27 11.83 6.30
C ILE A 88 -6.99 11.01 5.23
N SER A 89 -6.35 10.77 4.09
CA SER A 89 -6.98 10.03 3.00
C SER A 89 -7.18 8.55 3.29
N VAL A 90 -6.26 7.89 4.00
CA VAL A 90 -6.44 6.51 4.47
C VAL A 90 -7.57 6.45 5.50
N LEU A 91 -7.66 7.42 6.42
CA LEU A 91 -8.75 7.48 7.39
C LEU A 91 -10.10 7.72 6.69
N SER A 92 -10.15 8.66 5.75
CA SER A 92 -11.37 8.99 5.00
C SER A 92 -11.84 7.81 4.14
N SER A 93 -10.95 7.18 3.38
CA SER A 93 -11.29 6.00 2.57
C SER A 93 -11.76 4.82 3.42
N SER A 94 -11.14 4.60 4.59
CA SER A 94 -11.57 3.55 5.53
C SER A 94 -12.99 3.82 6.04
N ILE A 95 -13.31 5.06 6.41
CA ILE A 95 -14.66 5.44 6.86
C ILE A 95 -15.68 5.26 5.72
N ILE A 96 -15.33 5.66 4.50
CA ILE A 96 -16.20 5.50 3.32
C ILE A 96 -16.49 4.02 3.06
N LEU A 97 -15.47 3.16 3.09
CA LEU A 97 -15.62 1.72 2.90
C LEU A 97 -16.48 1.08 3.99
N LEU A 98 -16.30 1.47 5.26
CA LEU A 98 -17.13 1.00 6.35
C LEU A 98 -18.59 1.44 6.18
N CYS A 99 -18.83 2.70 5.83
CA CYS A 99 -20.17 3.21 5.57
C CYS A 99 -20.85 2.45 4.43
N LEU A 100 -20.13 2.22 3.33
CA LEU A 100 -20.60 1.45 2.19
C LEU A 100 -20.95 0.01 2.58
N TYR A 101 -20.10 -0.63 3.40
CA TYR A 101 -20.37 -1.96 3.92
C TYR A 101 -21.67 -2.00 4.73
N PHE A 102 -21.88 -1.07 5.66
CA PHE A 102 -23.10 -1.04 6.47
C PHE A 102 -24.37 -0.81 5.62
N LEU A 103 -24.28 0.04 4.58
CA LEU A 103 -25.38 0.32 3.68
C LEU A 103 -25.72 -0.89 2.78
N LEU A 104 -24.69 -1.53 2.23
CA LEU A 104 -24.86 -2.67 1.33
C LEU A 104 -25.18 -3.96 2.06
N ARG A 105 -24.84 -4.09 3.35
CA ARG A 105 -25.04 -5.33 4.12
C ARG A 105 -26.48 -5.82 4.08
N SER A 106 -27.47 -4.92 4.24
CA SER A 106 -28.88 -5.29 4.22
C SER A 106 -29.34 -5.80 2.85
N TRP A 107 -28.81 -5.22 1.77
CA TRP A 107 -29.07 -5.65 0.40
C TRP A 107 -28.36 -6.97 0.06
N PHE A 108 -27.11 -7.13 0.48
CA PHE A 108 -26.33 -8.35 0.27
C PHE A 108 -26.97 -9.55 0.97
N ALA A 109 -27.48 -9.36 2.19
CA ALA A 109 -28.17 -10.40 2.95
C ALA A 109 -29.45 -10.91 2.27
N GLN A 110 -30.08 -10.12 1.41
CA GLN A 110 -31.27 -10.52 0.65
C GLN A 110 -30.92 -11.27 -0.64
N LEU A 111 -29.79 -10.94 -1.26
CA LEU A 111 -29.34 -11.55 -2.51
C LEU A 111 -28.63 -12.89 -2.34
N PHE A 112 -27.98 -13.10 -1.20
CA PHE A 112 -27.30 -14.36 -0.87
C PHE A 112 -27.87 -14.96 0.42
N PRO A 113 -29.13 -15.45 0.40
CA PRO A 113 -29.79 -15.96 1.62
C PRO A 113 -29.16 -17.25 2.18
N ASN A 114 -28.29 -17.92 1.41
CA ASN A 114 -27.66 -19.20 1.76
C ASN A 114 -26.12 -19.11 1.93
N PHE A 115 -25.56 -17.90 2.08
CA PHE A 115 -24.14 -17.65 2.33
C PHE A 115 -23.98 -16.71 3.52
#